data_AF-A0A8K0SAS8-F1
#
_entry.id   AF-A0A8K0SAS8-F1
#
_cell.length_a   1.000
_cell.length_b   1.000
_cell.length_c   1.000
_cell.angle_alpha   90.00
_cell.angle_beta   90.00
_cell.angle_gamma   90.00
#
_symmetry.space_group_name_H-M   'P 1'
#
loop_
_entity.id
_entity.type
_entity.pdbx_description
1 polymer ?
#
loop_
_entity_poly.entity_id
_entity_poly.type
_entity_poly.pdbx_seq_one_letter_code
_entity_poly.pdbx_strand_id
1 'polypeptide(L)'
;MAYRLVRRDAVDFINANHLDITRCWASLLSRTTIPIQCSISDDAILSAFKAVDLAVAENGMGSRLAHIRLLSMFESLATIIKRERRGDMLGRRVMSIIYDRYTNAQDKPNRSYITERNRIAKRWRMLAGPSALLLFLYSDTADLVVYVDALPNSYVSLTSPAMTFDGLTTG
;
A
#
# COMPACT_ATOMS: atom_id res chain seq x y z
N MET A 1 20.73 -18.43 -7.08
CA MET A 1 19.38 -18.54 -7.65
C MET A 1 18.90 -17.14 -8.02
N ALA A 2 18.47 -16.91 -9.27
CA ALA A 2 17.90 -15.62 -9.66
C ALA A 2 16.40 -15.59 -9.28
N TYR A 3 16.04 -14.73 -8.34
CA TYR A 3 14.65 -14.53 -7.96
C TYR A 3 13.88 -13.87 -9.12
N ARG A 4 12.77 -14.48 -9.56
CA ARG A 4 11.97 -13.96 -10.68
C ARG A 4 10.79 -13.15 -10.16
N LEU A 5 10.76 -11.87 -10.49
CA LEU A 5 9.67 -10.97 -10.15
C LEU A 5 8.36 -11.31 -10.88
N VAL A 6 8.46 -11.74 -12.14
CA VAL A 6 7.30 -12.16 -12.93
C VAL A 6 7.14 -13.68 -12.82
N ARG A 7 5.91 -14.14 -12.60
CA ARG A 7 5.57 -15.57 -12.53
C ARG A 7 5.76 -16.23 -13.90
N ARG A 8 6.21 -17.49 -13.92
CA ARG A 8 6.40 -18.24 -15.18
C ARG A 8 5.08 -18.68 -15.79
N ASP A 9 4.12 -18.96 -14.93
CA ASP A 9 2.77 -19.45 -15.19
C ASP A 9 1.75 -18.30 -15.01
N ALA A 10 2.13 -17.08 -15.35
CA ALA A 10 1.30 -15.89 -15.13
C ALA A 10 -0.06 -15.99 -15.84
N VAL A 11 -0.07 -16.48 -17.08
CA VAL A 11 -1.29 -16.66 -17.88
C VAL A 11 -2.19 -17.72 -17.25
N ASP A 12 -1.63 -18.90 -16.93
CA ASP A 12 -2.38 -20.01 -16.34
C ASP A 12 -2.98 -19.63 -14.99
N PHE A 13 -2.21 -18.92 -14.17
CA PHE A 13 -2.68 -18.43 -12.87
C PHE A 13 -3.79 -17.40 -12.99
N ILE A 14 -3.69 -16.44 -13.92
CA ILE A 14 -4.78 -15.49 -14.17
C ILE A 14 -6.01 -16.26 -14.62
N ASN A 15 -5.89 -17.18 -15.58
CA ASN A 15 -7.01 -17.97 -16.05
C ASN A 15 -7.66 -18.77 -14.93
N ALA A 16 -6.87 -19.37 -14.03
CA ALA A 16 -7.37 -20.13 -12.90
C ALA A 16 -8.03 -19.26 -11.81
N ASN A 17 -7.56 -18.02 -11.61
CA ASN A 17 -7.95 -17.18 -10.46
C ASN A 17 -8.76 -15.93 -10.84
N HIS A 18 -9.03 -15.67 -12.12
CA HIS A 18 -9.62 -14.40 -12.58
C HIS A 18 -10.95 -14.07 -11.89
N LEU A 19 -11.83 -15.05 -11.71
CA LEU A 19 -13.12 -14.83 -11.05
C LEU A 19 -12.95 -14.38 -9.59
N ASP A 20 -12.04 -15.01 -8.86
CA ASP A 20 -11.81 -14.71 -7.45
C ASP A 20 -11.09 -13.37 -7.29
N ILE A 21 -10.14 -13.08 -8.18
CA ILE A 21 -9.49 -11.78 -8.30
C ILE A 21 -10.55 -10.69 -8.54
N THR A 22 -11.42 -10.86 -9.53
CA THR A 22 -12.44 -9.86 -9.86
C THR A 22 -13.46 -9.71 -8.74
N ARG A 23 -13.88 -10.80 -8.08
CA ARG A 23 -14.78 -10.75 -6.92
C ARG A 23 -14.15 -10.03 -5.73
N CYS A 24 -12.90 -10.35 -5.41
CA CYS A 24 -12.14 -9.69 -4.36
C CYS A 24 -12.03 -8.19 -4.64
N TRP A 25 -11.67 -7.82 -5.86
CA TRP A 25 -11.56 -6.43 -6.28
C TRP A 25 -12.90 -5.69 -6.23
N ALA A 26 -13.97 -6.30 -6.74
CA ALA A 26 -15.32 -5.71 -6.71
C ALA A 26 -15.84 -5.53 -5.28
N SER A 27 -15.65 -6.52 -4.42
CA SER A 27 -16.02 -6.45 -3.00
C SER A 27 -15.28 -5.32 -2.30
N LEU A 28 -13.95 -5.23 -2.50
CA LEU A 28 -13.14 -4.15 -1.95
C LEU A 28 -13.62 -2.77 -2.46
N LEU A 29 -13.87 -2.62 -3.76
CA LEU A 29 -14.39 -1.38 -4.33
C LEU A 29 -15.74 -0.99 -3.73
N SER A 30 -16.66 -1.92 -3.55
CA SER A 30 -18.00 -1.65 -3.00
C SER A 30 -17.94 -1.04 -1.59
N ARG A 31 -17.00 -1.52 -0.76
CA ARG A 31 -16.84 -1.09 0.64
C ARG A 31 -16.05 0.20 0.81
N THR A 32 -15.35 0.63 -0.24
CA THR A 32 -14.33 1.69 -0.13
C THR A 32 -14.56 2.82 -1.14
N THR A 33 -15.63 2.76 -1.93
CA THR A 33 -16.01 3.82 -2.86
C THR A 33 -16.58 5.00 -2.09
N ILE A 34 -15.86 6.11 -2.16
CA ILE A 34 -16.24 7.39 -1.56
C ILE A 34 -16.95 8.20 -2.66
N PRO A 35 -18.25 8.52 -2.49
CA PRO A 35 -18.97 9.36 -3.44
C PRO A 35 -18.28 10.72 -3.57
N ILE A 36 -18.24 11.29 -4.77
CA ILE A 36 -17.58 12.59 -4.98
C ILE A 36 -18.26 13.66 -4.12
N GLN A 37 -19.57 13.61 -3.93
CA GLN A 37 -20.37 14.58 -3.16
C GLN A 37 -20.17 14.47 -1.64
N CYS A 38 -19.46 13.45 -1.17
CA CYS A 38 -19.11 13.25 0.24
C CYS A 38 -18.29 14.42 0.79
N SER A 39 -18.47 14.73 2.07
CA SER A 39 -17.62 15.66 2.81
C SER A 39 -16.44 14.92 3.45
N ILE A 40 -15.29 15.59 3.60
CA ILE A 40 -14.12 15.00 4.28
C ILE A 40 -14.41 14.56 5.72
N SER A 41 -15.42 15.16 6.35
CA SER A 41 -15.86 14.86 7.71
C SER A 41 -16.80 13.66 7.80
N ASP A 42 -17.25 13.09 6.68
CA ASP A 42 -18.23 11.99 6.70
C ASP A 42 -17.62 10.71 7.28
N ASP A 43 -18.41 10.01 8.11
CA ASP A 43 -18.00 8.75 8.75
C ASP A 43 -17.87 7.59 7.76
N ALA A 44 -18.47 7.73 6.57
CA ALA A 44 -18.25 6.83 5.44
C ALA A 44 -16.75 6.73 5.07
N ILE A 45 -15.99 7.83 5.21
CA ILE A 45 -14.55 7.85 4.92
C ILE A 45 -13.77 7.04 5.96
N LEU A 46 -14.14 7.12 7.25
CA LEU A 46 -13.52 6.32 8.30
C LEU A 46 -13.80 4.83 8.08
N SER A 47 -15.05 4.51 7.74
CA SER A 47 -15.48 3.14 7.46
C SER A 47 -14.73 2.56 6.25
N ALA A 48 -14.55 3.36 5.19
CA ALA A 48 -13.77 2.97 4.02
C ALA A 48 -12.29 2.74 4.37
N PHE A 49 -11.69 3.58 5.22
CA PHE A 49 -10.31 3.38 5.66
C PHE A 49 -10.15 2.10 6.48
N LYS A 50 -11.06 1.82 7.42
CA LYS A 50 -11.08 0.56 8.17
C LYS A 50 -11.21 -0.65 7.25
N ALA A 51 -12.11 -0.56 6.25
CA ALA A 51 -12.32 -1.64 5.30
C ALA A 51 -11.07 -1.93 4.44
N VAL A 52 -10.36 -0.90 3.98
CA VAL A 52 -9.09 -1.08 3.28
C VAL A 52 -8.03 -1.66 4.21
N ASP A 53 -7.91 -1.17 5.44
CA ASP A 53 -6.81 -1.60 6.30
C ASP A 53 -6.94 -3.07 6.71
N LEU A 54 -8.17 -3.55 6.91
CA LEU A 54 -8.48 -4.97 7.05
C LEU A 54 -8.02 -5.76 5.82
N ALA A 55 -8.36 -5.30 4.61
CA ALA A 55 -7.99 -5.97 3.37
C ALA A 55 -6.47 -5.96 3.10
N VAL A 56 -5.74 -4.95 3.60
CA VAL A 56 -4.27 -4.96 3.53
C VAL A 56 -3.67 -5.93 4.55
N ALA A 57 -4.28 -6.08 5.73
CA ALA A 57 -3.84 -7.02 6.76
C ALA A 57 -4.06 -8.49 6.37
N GLU A 58 -4.96 -8.76 5.43
CA GLU A 58 -5.09 -10.06 4.80
C GLU A 58 -3.80 -10.39 4.01
N ASN A 59 -3.40 -11.67 4.01
CA ASN A 59 -2.23 -12.12 3.24
C ASN A 59 -2.61 -12.42 1.79
N GLY A 60 -1.64 -12.25 0.89
CA GLY A 60 -1.77 -12.67 -0.50
C GLY A 60 -2.42 -11.64 -1.42
N MET A 61 -3.22 -12.13 -2.37
CA MET A 61 -3.72 -11.37 -3.52
C MET A 61 -4.54 -10.13 -3.16
N GLY A 62 -5.39 -10.24 -2.12
CA GLY A 62 -6.23 -9.13 -1.65
C GLY A 62 -5.40 -7.94 -1.13
N SER A 63 -4.28 -8.22 -0.46
CA SER A 63 -3.39 -7.19 0.11
C SER A 63 -2.84 -6.24 -0.95
N ARG A 64 -2.36 -6.80 -2.07
CA ARG A 64 -1.77 -6.02 -3.18
C ARG A 64 -2.82 -5.09 -3.79
N LEU A 65 -4.04 -5.59 -4.00
CA LEU A 65 -5.17 -4.80 -4.46
C LEU A 65 -5.58 -3.72 -3.45
N ALA A 66 -5.62 -4.05 -2.16
CA ALA A 66 -5.96 -3.13 -1.09
C ALA A 66 -5.00 -1.94 -1.02
N HIS A 67 -3.71 -2.15 -1.26
CA HIS A 67 -2.74 -1.08 -1.41
C HIS A 67 -3.04 -0.15 -2.59
N ILE A 68 -3.37 -0.69 -3.77
CA ILE A 68 -3.79 0.15 -4.91
C ILE A 68 -5.05 0.94 -4.54
N ARG A 69 -6.00 0.30 -3.86
CA ARG A 69 -7.23 0.97 -3.46
C ARG A 69 -6.98 2.11 -2.49
N LEU A 70 -6.07 1.93 -1.53
CA LEU A 70 -5.67 2.97 -0.58
C LEU A 70 -5.19 4.23 -1.30
N LEU A 71 -4.37 4.09 -2.35
CA LEU A 71 -3.92 5.23 -3.14
C LEU A 71 -5.06 5.91 -3.89
N SER A 72 -5.93 5.14 -4.55
CA SER A 72 -7.10 5.71 -5.22
C SER A 72 -8.01 6.46 -4.27
N MET A 73 -8.12 6.00 -3.01
CA MET A 73 -8.83 6.74 -1.96
C MET A 73 -8.14 8.05 -1.61
N PHE A 74 -6.80 8.07 -1.45
CA PHE A 74 -6.06 9.32 -1.22
C PHE A 74 -6.25 10.32 -2.36
N GLU A 75 -6.23 9.88 -3.61
CA GLU A 75 -6.48 10.72 -4.79
C GLU A 75 -7.92 11.28 -4.81
N SER A 76 -8.89 10.44 -4.49
CA SER A 76 -10.31 10.83 -4.40
C SER A 76 -10.55 11.86 -3.30
N LEU A 77 -10.00 11.61 -2.10
CA LEU A 77 -10.07 12.53 -0.97
C LEU A 77 -9.33 13.83 -1.25
N ALA A 78 -8.21 13.79 -1.96
CA ALA A 78 -7.50 14.99 -2.37
C ALA A 78 -8.38 15.88 -3.27
N THR A 79 -9.19 15.26 -4.13
CA THR A 79 -10.16 15.97 -4.99
C THR A 79 -11.30 16.57 -4.17
N ILE A 80 -11.87 15.81 -3.23
CA ILE A 80 -12.92 16.27 -2.30
C ILE A 80 -12.43 17.47 -1.50
N ILE A 81 -11.25 17.36 -0.85
CA ILE A 81 -10.66 18.42 -0.04
C ILE A 81 -10.37 19.67 -0.90
N LYS A 82 -9.82 19.51 -2.11
CA LYS A 82 -9.56 20.65 -3.01
C LYS A 82 -10.86 21.36 -3.38
N ARG A 83 -11.96 20.63 -3.59
CA ARG A 83 -13.27 21.21 -3.87
C ARG A 83 -13.81 21.96 -2.66
N GLU A 84 -13.83 21.34 -1.48
CA GLU A 84 -14.32 21.98 -0.25
C GLU A 84 -13.53 23.26 0.08
N ARG A 85 -12.23 23.25 -0.21
CA ARG A 85 -11.33 24.37 0.05
C ARG A 85 -11.26 25.43 -1.04
N ARG A 86 -12.05 25.33 -2.12
CA ARG A 86 -12.07 26.38 -3.17
C ARG A 86 -12.50 27.76 -2.65
N GLY A 87 -12.87 27.91 -1.37
CA GLY A 87 -13.09 29.20 -0.70
C GLY A 87 -12.18 29.52 0.49
N ASP A 88 -11.26 28.63 0.90
CA ASP A 88 -10.48 28.81 2.13
C ASP A 88 -9.01 28.41 1.93
N MET A 89 -8.13 29.43 1.76
CA MET A 89 -6.69 29.28 1.50
C MET A 89 -5.90 28.92 2.77
N LEU A 90 -6.39 28.02 3.61
CA LEU A 90 -5.68 27.65 4.84
C LEU A 90 -4.56 26.65 4.55
N GLY A 91 -3.33 27.05 4.93
CA GLY A 91 -2.02 26.48 4.59
C GLY A 91 -1.72 25.03 4.98
N ARG A 92 -2.73 24.23 5.33
CA ARG A 92 -2.56 22.81 5.62
C ARG A 92 -2.48 22.00 4.33
N ARG A 93 -1.40 21.24 4.12
CA ARG A 93 -1.24 20.36 2.95
C ARG A 93 -2.37 19.31 2.90
N VAL A 94 -2.97 19.11 1.74
CA VAL A 94 -4.08 18.15 1.48
C VAL A 94 -3.78 16.75 2.06
N MET A 95 -2.57 16.24 1.81
CA MET A 95 -2.16 14.93 2.33
C MET A 95 -2.12 14.85 3.86
N SER A 96 -1.85 15.96 4.54
CA SER A 96 -1.82 15.99 6.01
C SER A 96 -3.22 15.74 6.59
N ILE A 97 -4.26 16.26 5.95
CA ILE A 97 -5.67 16.08 6.34
C ILE A 97 -6.10 14.63 6.09
N ILE A 98 -5.72 14.08 4.94
CA ILE A 98 -6.00 12.68 4.60
C ILE A 98 -5.34 11.76 5.62
N TYR A 99 -4.07 12.03 5.98
CA TYR A 99 -3.35 11.25 6.98
C TYR A 99 -4.00 11.36 8.35
N ASP A 100 -4.46 12.53 8.76
CA ASP A 100 -5.21 12.69 10.01
C ASP A 100 -6.50 11.88 10.00
N ARG A 101 -7.29 11.98 8.92
CA ARG A 101 -8.55 11.24 8.83
C ARG A 101 -8.29 9.73 8.85
N TYR A 102 -7.24 9.29 8.17
CA TYR A 102 -6.83 7.90 8.21
C TYR A 102 -6.34 7.49 9.60
N THR A 103 -5.58 8.34 10.29
CA THR A 103 -5.11 8.12 11.66
C THR A 103 -6.29 7.96 12.62
N ASN A 104 -7.31 8.80 12.49
CA ASN A 104 -8.52 8.75 13.31
C ASN A 104 -9.40 7.53 13.00
N ALA A 105 -9.22 6.89 11.85
CA ALA A 105 -9.89 5.64 11.53
C ALA A 105 -9.25 4.43 12.23
N GLN A 106 -8.04 4.57 12.78
CA GLN A 106 -7.31 3.48 13.41
C GLN A 106 -7.62 3.36 14.90
N ASP A 107 -7.71 2.12 15.39
CA ASP A 107 -7.82 1.84 16.82
C ASP A 107 -6.54 2.27 17.57
N LYS A 108 -5.39 2.20 16.90
CA LYS A 108 -4.09 2.66 17.40
C LYS A 108 -3.48 3.69 16.45
N PRO A 109 -3.75 4.99 16.65
CA PRO A 109 -3.19 6.09 15.87
C PRO A 109 -1.66 6.02 15.73
N ASN A 110 -1.15 5.80 14.51
CA ASN A 110 0.28 5.86 14.22
C ASN A 110 0.54 6.48 12.84
N ARG A 111 1.08 7.70 12.82
CA ARG A 111 1.36 8.44 11.57
C ARG A 111 2.50 7.83 10.75
N SER A 112 3.47 7.20 11.42
CA SER A 112 4.57 6.50 10.74
C SER A 112 4.04 5.31 9.95
N TYR A 113 3.15 4.53 10.56
CA TYR A 113 2.46 3.41 9.91
C TYR A 113 1.71 3.85 8.64
N ILE A 114 0.96 4.94 8.70
CA ILE A 114 0.23 5.47 7.53
C ILE A 114 1.17 5.94 6.43
N THR A 115 2.27 6.59 6.82
CA THR A 115 3.29 7.04 5.87
C THR A 115 3.91 5.85 5.14
N GLU A 116 4.19 4.77 5.88
CA GLU A 116 4.73 3.54 5.31
C GLU A 116 3.73 2.85 4.39
N ARG A 117 2.45 2.78 4.80
CA ARG A 117 1.37 2.24 3.97
C ARG A 117 1.24 2.99 2.64
N ASN A 118 1.38 4.32 2.65
CA ASN A 118 1.41 5.12 1.43
C ASN A 118 2.63 4.79 0.55
N ARG A 119 3.81 4.62 1.17
CA ARG A 119 5.04 4.27 0.45
C ARG A 119 4.92 2.91 -0.24
N ILE A 120 4.47 1.90 0.48
CA ILE A 120 4.22 0.55 -0.04
C ILE A 120 3.20 0.60 -1.17
N ALA A 121 2.10 1.33 -0.98
CA ALA A 121 1.08 1.45 -2.00
C ALA A 121 1.61 2.10 -3.29
N LYS A 122 2.48 3.11 -3.20
CA LYS A 122 3.14 3.70 -4.37
C LYS A 122 4.01 2.70 -5.11
N ARG A 123 4.75 1.85 -4.40
CA ARG A 123 5.54 0.78 -5.02
C ARG A 123 4.66 -0.22 -5.75
N TRP A 124 3.57 -0.65 -5.14
CA TRP A 124 2.59 -1.50 -5.82
C TRP A 124 2.00 -0.83 -7.06
N ARG A 125 1.69 0.47 -7.00
CA ARG A 125 1.18 1.22 -8.16
C ARG A 125 2.19 1.28 -9.30
N MET A 126 3.48 1.43 -9.00
CA MET A 126 4.54 1.39 -10.01
C MET A 126 4.59 0.03 -10.73
N LEU A 127 4.44 -1.07 -9.99
CA LEU A 127 4.40 -2.43 -10.57
C LEU A 127 3.10 -2.69 -11.35
N ALA A 128 1.96 -2.24 -10.83
CA ALA A 128 0.66 -2.40 -11.49
C ALA A 128 0.58 -1.63 -12.82
N GLY A 129 1.31 -0.52 -12.95
CA GLY A 129 1.22 0.35 -14.11
C GLY A 129 -0.23 0.80 -14.38
N PRO A 130 -0.76 0.59 -15.60
CA PRO A 130 -2.08 1.08 -15.98
C PRO A 130 -3.24 0.34 -15.29
N SER A 131 -3.05 -0.92 -14.86
CA SER A 131 -4.14 -1.74 -14.32
C SER A 131 -3.73 -2.48 -13.05
N ALA A 132 -4.58 -2.39 -12.01
CA ALA A 132 -4.38 -3.11 -10.74
C ALA A 132 -4.28 -4.63 -10.95
N LEU A 133 -4.90 -5.16 -12.01
CA LEU A 133 -4.87 -6.59 -12.33
C LEU A 133 -3.50 -7.07 -12.83
N LEU A 134 -2.62 -6.17 -13.28
CA LEU A 134 -1.26 -6.57 -13.68
C LEU A 134 -0.42 -7.01 -12.47
N LEU A 135 -0.85 -6.73 -11.24
CA LEU A 135 -0.23 -7.22 -10.02
C LEU A 135 -0.20 -8.75 -9.92
N PHE A 136 -1.09 -9.44 -10.63
CA PHE A 136 -1.17 -10.91 -10.66
C PHE A 136 -0.15 -11.56 -11.59
N LEU A 137 0.54 -10.76 -12.42
CA LEU A 137 1.70 -11.24 -13.17
C LEU A 137 2.92 -11.42 -12.26
N TYR A 138 2.94 -10.78 -11.10
CA TYR A 138 4.08 -10.77 -10.20
C TYR A 138 4.02 -11.91 -9.18
N SER A 139 5.16 -12.54 -8.95
CA SER A 139 5.33 -13.61 -7.97
C SER A 139 5.43 -13.02 -6.57
N ASP A 140 5.42 -13.89 -5.55
CA ASP A 140 5.59 -13.46 -4.16
C ASP A 140 6.99 -12.89 -3.88
N THR A 141 7.94 -13.08 -4.80
CA THR A 141 9.22 -12.35 -4.77
C THR A 141 9.01 -10.83 -4.89
N ALA A 142 7.98 -10.38 -5.61
CA ALA A 142 7.69 -8.96 -5.71
C ALA A 142 7.26 -8.36 -4.36
N ASP A 143 6.62 -9.15 -3.48
CA ASP A 143 6.33 -8.71 -2.12
C ASP A 143 7.63 -8.37 -1.40
N LEU A 144 8.67 -9.21 -1.52
CA LEU A 144 9.98 -8.92 -0.92
C LEU A 144 10.55 -7.59 -1.42
N VAL A 145 10.51 -7.30 -2.72
CA VAL A 145 11.01 -6.02 -3.24
C VAL A 145 10.20 -4.83 -2.71
N VAL A 146 8.89 -4.98 -2.60
CA VAL A 146 8.01 -3.91 -2.14
C VAL A 146 8.15 -3.66 -0.63
N TYR A 147 8.33 -4.72 0.18
CA TYR A 147 8.39 -4.66 1.64
C TYR A 147 9.81 -4.62 2.24
N VAL A 148 10.87 -5.06 1.56
CA VAL A 148 12.25 -5.04 2.11
C VAL A 148 12.76 -3.61 2.22
N ASP A 149 12.44 -2.74 1.26
CA ASP A 149 12.70 -1.32 1.42
C ASP A 149 11.70 -0.66 2.39
N ALA A 150 10.76 -1.40 3.00
CA ALA A 150 9.75 -0.92 3.96
C ALA A 150 10.19 -1.07 5.43
N LEU A 151 11.27 -1.81 5.70
CA LEU A 151 11.76 -2.00 7.07
C LEU A 151 12.31 -0.68 7.63
N PRO A 152 11.94 -0.29 8.86
CA PRO A 152 12.65 0.76 9.57
C PRO A 152 14.12 0.34 9.73
N ASN A 153 15.03 1.31 9.66
CA ASN A 153 16.49 1.15 9.79
C ASN A 153 16.97 0.38 11.04
N SER A 154 16.06 -0.02 11.94
CA SER A 154 16.36 -0.81 13.14
C SER A 154 16.64 -2.30 12.89
N TYR A 155 16.46 -2.82 11.67
CA TYR A 155 16.75 -4.23 11.36
C TYR A 155 18.06 -4.49 10.60
N VAL A 156 18.81 -3.44 10.23
CA VAL A 156 20.08 -3.60 9.48
C VAL A 156 21.26 -3.98 10.38
N SER A 157 21.08 -4.01 11.71
CA SER A 157 22.19 -4.26 12.66
C SER A 157 22.37 -5.71 13.12
N LEU A 158 21.73 -6.72 12.51
CA LEU A 158 21.88 -8.13 12.97
C LEU A 158 22.41 -9.12 11.93
N THR A 159 22.88 -8.67 10.78
CA THR A 159 23.65 -9.53 9.86
C THR A 159 24.87 -8.80 9.32
N SER A 160 25.83 -8.53 10.20
CA SER A 160 27.23 -8.39 9.80
C SER A 160 28.04 -9.34 10.69
N PRO A 161 28.49 -10.50 10.20
CA PRO A 161 29.56 -11.19 10.87
C PRO A 161 30.80 -10.34 10.66
N ALA A 162 31.33 -9.78 11.74
CA ALA A 162 32.65 -9.17 11.75
C ALA A 162 33.66 -10.22 11.26
N MET A 163 34.04 -10.12 10.00
CA MET A 163 35.18 -10.83 9.45
C MET A 163 36.40 -10.03 9.90
N THR A 164 36.89 -10.33 11.11
CA THR A 164 38.21 -9.88 11.57
C THR A 164 39.25 -10.58 10.70
N PHE A 165 39.77 -9.85 9.73
CA PHE A 165 40.98 -10.23 9.01
C PHE A 165 42.17 -9.73 9.84
N ASP A 166 42.62 -10.56 10.79
CA ASP A 166 43.88 -10.30 11.48
C ASP A 166 45.03 -10.65 10.53
N GLY A 167 45.76 -9.62 10.17
CA GLY A 167 46.94 -9.67 9.33
C GLY A 167 48.12 -10.36 10.02
N LEU A 168 48.91 -10.99 9.16
CA LEU A 168 50.33 -11.30 9.32
C LEU A 168 51.10 -10.25 10.12
N THR A 169 51.90 -10.69 11.10
CA THR A 169 53.30 -10.29 11.24
C THR A 169 54.11 -11.31 12.06
N THR A 170 55.16 -11.81 11.41
CA THR A 170 56.53 -12.12 11.89
C THR A 170 56.77 -13.09 13.05
N GLY A 171 57.41 -14.20 12.68
CA GLY A 171 58.31 -15.04 13.46
C GLY A 171 59.13 -15.90 12.51
#